data_AF-A0A1L7AGB7-F1
#
_entry.id   AF-A0A1L7AGB7-F1
#
_cell.length_a   1.000
_cell.length_b   1.000
_cell.length_c   1.000
_cell.angle_alpha   90.00
_cell.angle_beta   90.00
_cell.angle_gamma   90.00
#
_symmetry.space_group_name_H-M   'P 1'
#
loop_
_entity.id
_entity.type
_entity.pdbx_description
1 polymer ?
#
loop_
_entity_poly.entity_id
_entity_poly.type
_entity_poly.pdbx_seq_one_letter_code
_entity_poly.pdbx_strand_id
1 'polypeptide(L)'
;MTTPEPFGTLHTPYGIEVEVHRNPDAREDDEDSFAVGLEACALMGGIHDPAKRRAFIEAAGKAAREHGGMPLDFISEFGGQKVPRRSIIPAVAPVYSTMPTDRDGPFSNRDGFSVRDCADAIANDLLDRRRWYERSEYLMGFLGNQLPVLGNMPKALGGLALGLIIAGVLELLGETEIDCLEQAAFYALAEHQPWRDAGRSWLLPHRKTWVADWIEKRPDYRRAARLVSHVHPDVPSWLGSVTR
;
A
#
# COMPACT_ATOMS: atom_id res chain seq x y z
N MET A 1 19.82 28.16 -16.78
CA MET A 1 19.05 26.90 -16.85
C MET A 1 17.65 27.21 -16.38
N THR A 2 16.67 27.09 -17.27
CA THR A 2 15.24 27.23 -16.96
C THR A 2 14.84 26.14 -15.96
N THR A 3 14.13 26.52 -14.90
CA THR A 3 13.57 25.55 -13.96
C THR A 3 12.58 24.67 -14.72
N PRO A 4 12.76 23.34 -14.77
CA PRO A 4 11.88 22.49 -15.57
C PRO A 4 10.46 22.53 -15.01
N GLU A 5 9.49 22.73 -15.90
CA GLU A 5 8.08 22.90 -15.51
C GLU A 5 7.53 21.60 -14.89
N PRO A 6 6.76 21.69 -13.78
CA PRO A 6 6.07 20.55 -13.22
C PRO A 6 5.10 19.93 -14.24
N PHE A 7 5.21 18.64 -14.48
CA PHE A 7 4.32 17.89 -15.37
C PHE A 7 3.21 17.17 -14.61
N GLY A 8 3.53 16.64 -13.42
CA GLY A 8 2.59 15.90 -12.60
C GLY A 8 3.26 15.28 -11.39
N THR A 9 2.62 14.26 -10.82
CA THR A 9 3.13 13.53 -9.65
C THR A 9 3.24 12.03 -9.90
N LEU A 10 4.16 11.40 -9.18
CA LEU A 10 4.34 9.95 -9.12
C LEU A 10 4.18 9.49 -7.67
N HIS A 11 3.47 8.38 -7.45
CA HIS A 11 3.44 7.74 -6.13
C HIS A 11 4.64 6.81 -5.97
N THR A 12 5.39 7.03 -4.91
CA THR A 12 6.46 6.14 -4.49
C THR A 12 5.88 4.85 -3.88
N PRO A 13 6.63 3.74 -3.89
CA PRO A 13 6.23 2.50 -3.21
C PRO A 13 6.04 2.64 -1.69
N TYR A 14 6.43 3.78 -1.11
CA TYR A 14 6.32 4.07 0.31
C TYR A 14 5.12 4.98 0.65
N GLY A 15 4.20 5.20 -0.30
CA GLY A 15 2.95 5.94 -0.07
C GLY A 15 3.09 7.45 -0.02
N ILE A 16 4.05 7.99 -0.77
CA ILE A 16 4.33 9.44 -0.88
C ILE A 16 4.25 9.85 -2.34
N GLU A 17 3.68 11.01 -2.62
CA GLU A 17 3.72 11.64 -3.93
C GLU A 17 5.00 12.47 -4.10
N VAL A 18 5.61 12.38 -5.29
CA VAL A 18 6.76 13.19 -5.68
C VAL A 18 6.48 13.88 -7.01
N GLU A 19 7.02 15.08 -7.17
CA GLU A 19 6.87 15.86 -8.40
C GLU A 19 7.71 15.26 -9.54
N VAL A 20 7.11 15.24 -10.73
CA VAL A 20 7.74 14.86 -12.00
C VAL A 20 7.78 16.08 -12.88
N HIS A 21 8.92 16.34 -13.49
CA HIS A 21 9.16 17.47 -14.37
C HIS A 21 9.35 16.99 -15.80
N ARG A 22 8.87 17.77 -16.77
CA ARG A 22 9.25 17.55 -18.18
C ARG A 22 10.69 18.01 -18.37
N ASN A 23 11.48 17.19 -19.04
CA ASN A 23 12.77 17.61 -19.54
C ASN A 23 12.52 18.47 -20.80
N PRO A 24 12.80 19.79 -20.76
CA PRO A 24 12.50 20.68 -21.88
C PRO A 24 13.35 20.37 -23.13
N ASP A 25 14.45 19.64 -22.95
CA ASP A 25 15.41 19.33 -24.01
C ASP A 25 15.18 17.93 -24.63
N ALA A 26 14.27 17.13 -24.08
CA ALA A 26 13.96 15.78 -24.57
C ALA A 26 12.82 15.79 -25.61
N ARG A 27 12.89 14.89 -26.59
CA ARG A 27 11.77 14.64 -27.52
C ARG A 27 10.65 13.92 -26.79
N GLU A 28 9.38 14.13 -27.16
CA GLU A 28 8.22 13.52 -26.47
C GLU A 28 8.26 12.00 -26.33
N ASP A 29 9.04 11.32 -27.16
CA ASP A 29 9.16 9.86 -27.19
C ASP A 29 10.46 9.33 -26.54
N ASP A 30 11.30 10.20 -25.98
CA ASP A 30 12.58 9.81 -25.38
C ASP A 30 12.39 9.27 -23.96
N GLU A 31 13.17 8.27 -23.55
CA GLU A 31 13.12 7.73 -22.18
C GLU A 31 13.43 8.80 -21.11
N ASP A 32 14.18 9.84 -21.49
CA ASP A 32 14.56 10.97 -20.64
C ASP A 32 13.59 12.17 -20.71
N SER A 33 12.38 11.97 -21.27
CA SER A 33 11.33 12.99 -21.38
C SER A 33 10.86 13.52 -20.02
N PHE A 34 11.01 12.71 -18.99
CA PHE A 34 10.57 13.02 -17.63
C PHE A 34 11.71 12.80 -16.64
N ALA A 35 11.89 13.77 -15.77
CA ALA A 35 12.87 13.72 -14.70
C ALA A 35 12.21 13.97 -13.35
N VAL A 36 12.78 13.37 -12.32
CA VAL A 36 12.44 13.64 -10.93
C VAL A 36 13.60 14.36 -10.25
N GLY A 37 13.31 15.25 -9.30
CA GLY A 37 14.35 15.91 -8.52
C GLY A 37 15.14 14.92 -7.65
N LEU A 38 16.33 15.32 -7.17
CA LEU A 38 17.14 14.46 -6.29
C LEU A 38 16.44 14.09 -4.98
N GLU A 39 15.59 14.96 -4.43
CA GLU A 39 14.74 14.62 -3.27
C GLU A 39 13.77 13.47 -3.61
N ALA A 40 13.12 13.53 -4.77
CA ALA A 40 12.22 12.49 -5.24
C ALA A 40 12.97 11.16 -5.47
N CYS A 41 14.18 11.21 -6.04
CA CYS A 41 15.07 10.04 -6.14
C CYS A 41 15.38 9.44 -4.75
N ALA A 42 15.68 10.28 -3.76
CA ALA A 42 15.96 9.83 -2.39
C ALA A 42 14.75 9.12 -1.77
N LEU A 43 13.55 9.68 -1.96
CA LEU A 43 12.29 9.12 -1.47
C LEU A 43 11.96 7.79 -2.14
N MET A 44 12.05 7.71 -3.46
CA MET A 44 11.89 6.46 -4.22
C MET A 44 12.94 5.41 -3.86
N GLY A 45 14.16 5.86 -3.54
CA GLY A 45 15.25 5.03 -3.03
C GLY A 45 15.11 4.61 -1.57
N GLY A 46 14.03 4.99 -0.87
CA GLY A 46 13.75 4.54 0.50
C GLY A 46 14.48 5.32 1.61
N ILE A 47 15.01 6.51 1.33
CA ILE A 47 15.68 7.34 2.33
C ILE A 47 14.65 8.16 3.12
N HIS A 48 14.19 7.63 4.27
CA HIS A 48 13.20 8.31 5.13
C HIS A 48 13.77 9.43 6.02
N ASP A 49 15.04 9.34 6.40
CA ASP A 49 15.65 10.34 7.29
C ASP A 49 15.96 11.66 6.55
N PRO A 50 15.40 12.82 6.96
CA PRO A 50 15.63 14.10 6.28
C PRO A 50 17.10 14.56 6.27
N ALA A 51 17.89 14.24 7.29
CA ALA A 51 19.32 14.58 7.31
C ALA A 51 20.09 13.71 6.30
N LYS A 52 19.76 12.41 6.20
CA LYS A 52 20.35 11.54 5.18
C LYS A 52 19.94 11.93 3.76
N ARG A 53 18.69 12.34 3.55
CA ARG A 53 18.24 12.88 2.24
C ARG A 53 19.03 14.11 1.83
N ARG A 54 19.21 15.06 2.75
CA ARG A 54 20.05 16.25 2.47
C ARG A 54 21.48 15.88 2.10
N ALA A 55 22.10 14.97 2.84
CA ALA A 55 23.45 14.50 2.55
C ALA A 55 23.53 13.80 1.19
N PHE A 56 22.53 12.98 0.85
CA PHE A 56 22.41 12.34 -0.46
C PHE A 56 22.29 13.39 -1.58
N ILE A 57 21.42 14.38 -1.44
CA ILE A 57 21.23 15.43 -2.47
C ILE A 57 22.52 16.20 -2.72
N GLU A 58 23.25 16.55 -1.66
CA GLU A 58 24.53 17.26 -1.78
C GLU A 58 25.57 16.41 -2.51
N ALA A 59 25.72 15.15 -2.12
CA ALA A 59 26.67 14.23 -2.71
C ALA A 59 26.32 13.89 -4.18
N ALA A 60 25.04 13.63 -4.46
CA ALA A 60 24.54 13.37 -5.81
C ALA A 60 24.70 14.59 -6.72
N GLY A 61 24.40 15.78 -6.22
CA GLY A 61 24.60 17.02 -6.97
C GLY A 61 26.08 17.29 -7.28
N LYS A 62 26.99 16.94 -6.35
CA LYS A 62 28.44 17.00 -6.59
C LYS A 62 28.87 15.99 -7.65
N ALA A 63 28.47 14.72 -7.52
CA ALA A 63 28.80 13.66 -8.48
C ALA A 63 28.29 13.98 -9.89
N ALA A 64 27.06 14.48 -10.02
CA ALA A 64 26.50 14.87 -11.31
C ALA A 64 27.33 15.99 -11.99
N ARG A 65 27.82 16.97 -11.22
CA ARG A 65 28.69 18.05 -11.74
C ARG A 65 30.08 17.56 -12.12
N GLU A 66 30.65 16.63 -11.36
CA GLU A 66 32.03 16.17 -11.54
C GLU A 66 32.17 15.03 -12.56
N HIS A 67 31.12 14.21 -12.71
CA HIS A 67 31.18 12.95 -13.46
C HIS A 67 30.07 12.80 -14.52
N GLY A 68 29.18 13.79 -14.66
CA GLY A 68 28.10 13.77 -15.65
C GLY A 68 26.95 12.81 -15.32
N GLY A 69 26.93 12.26 -14.10
CA GLY A 69 25.89 11.34 -13.64
C GLY A 69 26.13 10.86 -12.21
N MET A 70 25.18 10.10 -11.67
CA MET A 70 25.27 9.49 -10.34
C MET A 70 25.07 7.98 -10.47
N PRO A 71 25.99 7.13 -9.95
CA PRO A 71 25.76 5.69 -9.87
C PRO A 71 24.52 5.37 -9.02
N LEU A 72 23.70 4.41 -9.44
CA LEU A 72 22.48 4.03 -8.68
C LEU A 72 22.80 3.43 -7.31
N ASP A 73 23.93 2.72 -7.18
CA ASP A 73 24.37 2.11 -5.92
C ASP A 73 24.68 3.14 -4.83
N PHE A 74 24.87 4.40 -5.22
CA PHE A 74 25.15 5.54 -4.35
C PHE A 74 24.03 5.82 -3.34
N ILE A 75 22.77 5.46 -3.66
CA ILE A 75 21.62 5.59 -2.76
C ILE A 75 21.79 4.74 -1.49
N SER A 76 22.48 3.60 -1.58
CA SER A 76 22.65 2.68 -0.45
C SER A 76 23.53 3.24 0.67
N GLU A 77 24.50 4.09 0.33
CA GLU A 77 25.41 4.75 1.29
C GLU A 77 24.65 5.68 2.24
N PHE A 78 23.51 6.21 1.79
CA PHE A 78 22.63 7.09 2.58
C PHE A 78 21.46 6.34 3.21
N GLY A 79 21.53 5.01 3.25
CA GLY A 79 20.52 4.14 3.86
C GLY A 79 19.31 3.85 2.98
N GLY A 80 19.39 4.16 1.68
CA GLY A 80 18.38 3.74 0.73
C GLY A 80 18.49 2.25 0.41
N GLN A 81 17.39 1.68 -0.07
CA GLN A 81 17.27 0.25 -0.36
C GLN A 81 16.41 0.04 -1.60
N LYS A 82 16.70 -1.04 -2.32
CA LYS A 82 15.80 -1.51 -3.38
C LYS A 82 14.44 -1.80 -2.76
N VAL A 83 13.39 -1.33 -3.42
CA VAL A 83 11.99 -1.56 -3.02
C VAL A 83 11.78 -3.07 -2.81
N PRO A 84 11.30 -3.49 -1.63
CA PRO A 84 11.07 -4.91 -1.37
C PRO A 84 9.97 -5.43 -2.28
N ARG A 85 10.12 -6.66 -2.77
CA ARG A 85 9.06 -7.39 -3.45
C ARG A 85 8.80 -8.69 -2.71
N ARG A 86 7.54 -9.01 -2.44
CA ARG A 86 7.11 -10.25 -1.76
C ARG A 86 6.13 -10.99 -2.64
N SER A 87 6.44 -12.23 -3.01
CA SER A 87 5.52 -13.05 -3.79
C SER A 87 4.23 -13.32 -3.01
N ILE A 88 3.10 -13.25 -3.72
CA ILE A 88 1.80 -13.67 -3.23
C ILE A 88 1.59 -15.08 -3.75
N ILE A 89 1.68 -16.06 -2.85
CA ILE A 89 1.44 -17.46 -3.19
C ILE A 89 -0.08 -17.63 -3.35
N PRO A 90 -0.58 -18.33 -4.39
CA PRO A 90 -2.01 -18.60 -4.52
C PRO A 90 -2.62 -19.20 -3.25
N ALA A 91 -3.83 -18.75 -2.89
CA ALA A 91 -4.53 -19.28 -1.73
C ALA A 91 -4.84 -20.78 -1.93
N VAL A 92 -4.39 -21.63 -1.01
CA VAL A 92 -4.62 -23.08 -1.06
C VAL A 92 -6.12 -23.42 -0.93
N ALA A 93 -6.85 -22.64 -0.13
CA ALA A 93 -8.29 -22.73 0.03
C ALA A 93 -8.90 -21.33 -0.12
N PRO A 94 -9.26 -20.90 -1.33
CA PRO A 94 -9.76 -19.55 -1.58
C PRO A 94 -11.09 -19.28 -0.85
N VAL A 95 -11.15 -18.18 -0.10
CA VAL A 95 -12.33 -17.82 0.70
C VAL A 95 -13.49 -17.37 -0.18
N TYR A 96 -13.23 -16.68 -1.30
CA TYR A 96 -14.24 -16.12 -2.18
C TYR A 96 -15.19 -17.22 -2.69
N SER A 97 -14.64 -18.38 -3.04
CA SER A 97 -15.41 -19.54 -3.50
C SER A 97 -16.40 -20.09 -2.45
N THR A 98 -16.15 -19.82 -1.18
CA THR A 98 -16.94 -20.29 -0.03
C THR A 98 -17.81 -19.20 0.60
N MET A 99 -17.74 -17.96 0.10
CA MET A 99 -18.52 -16.85 0.63
C MET A 99 -20.02 -17.08 0.43
N PRO A 100 -20.87 -16.72 1.42
CA PRO A 100 -22.31 -16.81 1.29
C PRO A 100 -22.82 -16.06 0.05
N THR A 101 -23.65 -16.74 -0.74
CA THR A 101 -24.30 -16.20 -1.94
C THR A 101 -25.81 -16.02 -1.77
N ASP A 102 -26.35 -16.43 -0.63
CA ASP A 102 -27.78 -16.33 -0.35
C ASP A 102 -28.17 -14.87 -0.14
N ARG A 103 -29.08 -14.39 -0.99
CA ARG A 103 -29.58 -13.00 -1.01
C ARG A 103 -30.78 -12.79 -0.11
N ASP A 104 -31.47 -13.86 0.27
CA ASP A 104 -32.62 -13.84 1.19
C ASP A 104 -32.27 -14.44 2.57
N GLY A 105 -31.01 -14.88 2.74
CA GLY A 105 -30.50 -15.51 3.94
C GLY A 105 -30.02 -14.53 5.02
N PRO A 106 -29.61 -15.04 6.19
CA PRO A 106 -29.19 -14.22 7.33
C PRO A 106 -27.87 -13.43 7.09
N PHE A 107 -27.24 -13.61 5.93
CA PHE A 107 -25.98 -12.97 5.54
C PHE A 107 -26.15 -11.96 4.40
N SER A 108 -27.37 -11.60 4.03
CA SER A 108 -27.63 -10.54 3.06
C SER A 108 -27.86 -9.19 3.72
N ASN A 109 -27.54 -8.10 3.01
CA ASN A 109 -27.88 -6.76 3.44
C ASN A 109 -29.35 -6.42 3.13
N ARG A 110 -29.83 -5.27 3.62
CA ARG A 110 -31.22 -4.82 3.40
C ARG A 110 -31.61 -4.60 1.94
N ASP A 111 -30.62 -4.48 1.06
CA ASP A 111 -30.78 -4.27 -0.36
C ASP A 111 -30.67 -5.60 -1.16
N GLY A 112 -30.59 -6.75 -0.47
CA GLY A 112 -30.56 -8.08 -1.09
C GLY A 112 -29.19 -8.47 -1.66
N PHE A 113 -28.10 -7.80 -1.26
CA PHE A 113 -26.74 -8.21 -1.62
C PHE A 113 -26.20 -9.22 -0.62
N SER A 114 -25.66 -10.32 -1.13
CA SER A 114 -24.89 -11.28 -0.34
C SER A 114 -23.48 -10.77 -0.03
N VAL A 115 -22.78 -11.43 0.91
CA VAL A 115 -21.36 -11.12 1.21
C VAL A 115 -20.49 -11.24 -0.05
N ARG A 116 -20.76 -12.24 -0.89
CA ARG A 116 -20.03 -12.42 -2.15
C ARG A 116 -20.32 -11.28 -3.13
N ASP A 117 -21.57 -10.85 -3.25
CA ASP A 117 -21.91 -9.71 -4.12
C ASP A 117 -21.19 -8.42 -3.66
N CYS A 118 -21.01 -8.24 -2.34
CA CYS A 118 -20.21 -7.13 -1.82
C CYS A 118 -18.73 -7.24 -2.22
N ALA A 119 -18.13 -8.43 -2.13
CA ALA A 119 -16.75 -8.64 -2.55
C ALA A 119 -16.57 -8.39 -4.06
N ASP A 120 -17.52 -8.84 -4.88
CA ASP A 120 -17.55 -8.60 -6.33
C ASP A 120 -17.62 -7.12 -6.66
N ALA A 121 -18.54 -6.38 -6.03
CA ALA A 121 -18.71 -4.94 -6.25
C ALA A 121 -17.43 -4.17 -5.92
N ILE A 122 -16.81 -4.47 -4.76
CA ILE A 122 -15.55 -3.83 -4.35
C ILE A 122 -14.44 -4.20 -5.33
N ALA A 123 -14.28 -5.48 -5.69
CA ALA A 123 -13.23 -5.90 -6.60
C ALA A 123 -13.35 -5.25 -7.99
N ASN A 124 -14.57 -5.17 -8.54
CA ASN A 124 -14.81 -4.48 -9.80
C ASN A 124 -14.40 -3.01 -9.74
N ASP A 125 -14.79 -2.29 -8.68
CA ASP A 125 -14.37 -0.89 -8.49
C ASP A 125 -12.85 -0.77 -8.36
N LEU A 126 -12.19 -1.72 -7.71
CA LEU A 126 -10.72 -1.71 -7.57
C LEU A 126 -9.99 -2.07 -8.86
N LEU A 127 -10.57 -2.88 -9.74
CA LEU A 127 -10.00 -3.21 -11.06
C LEU A 127 -9.97 -2.00 -12.00
N ASP A 128 -10.94 -1.09 -11.88
CA ASP A 128 -10.96 0.18 -12.61
C ASP A 128 -9.85 1.17 -12.15
N ARG A 129 -9.22 0.89 -11.01
CA ARG A 129 -8.13 1.69 -10.43
C ARG A 129 -6.79 1.07 -10.80
N ARG A 130 -5.93 1.87 -11.44
CA ARG A 130 -4.65 1.37 -11.98
C ARG A 130 -3.58 1.24 -10.92
N ARG A 131 -3.65 2.01 -9.84
CA ARG A 131 -2.58 2.12 -8.84
C ARG A 131 -3.06 1.76 -7.44
N TRP A 132 -2.18 1.16 -6.65
CA TRP A 132 -2.51 0.73 -5.29
C TRP A 132 -2.84 1.88 -4.34
N TYR A 133 -2.33 3.09 -4.57
CA TYR A 133 -2.76 4.25 -3.77
C TYR A 133 -4.26 4.54 -3.95
N GLU A 134 -4.77 4.52 -5.20
CA GLU A 134 -6.19 4.76 -5.50
C GLU A 134 -7.07 3.66 -4.91
N ARG A 135 -6.60 2.42 -5.06
CA ARG A 135 -7.26 1.23 -4.48
C ARG A 135 -7.31 1.32 -2.96
N SER A 136 -6.22 1.78 -2.34
CA SER A 136 -6.14 1.95 -0.89
C SER A 136 -7.12 2.99 -0.38
N GLU A 137 -7.24 4.15 -1.06
CA GLU A 137 -8.16 5.21 -0.65
C GLU A 137 -9.62 4.75 -0.78
N TYR A 138 -9.94 3.98 -1.84
CA TYR A 138 -11.26 3.34 -1.95
C TYR A 138 -11.52 2.36 -0.81
N LEU A 139 -10.59 1.44 -0.55
CA LEU A 139 -10.72 0.46 0.53
C LEU A 139 -10.81 1.14 1.90
N MET A 140 -10.12 2.26 2.11
CA MET A 140 -10.22 3.08 3.31
C MET A 140 -11.62 3.68 3.47
N GLY A 141 -12.23 4.18 2.38
CA GLY A 141 -13.63 4.62 2.37
C GLY A 141 -14.60 3.49 2.72
N PHE A 142 -14.36 2.30 2.17
CA PHE A 142 -15.11 1.08 2.56
C PHE A 142 -14.98 0.79 4.06
N LEU A 143 -13.76 0.78 4.60
CA LEU A 143 -13.52 0.56 6.03
C LEU A 143 -14.26 1.59 6.89
N GLY A 144 -14.18 2.87 6.53
CA GLY A 144 -14.86 3.95 7.25
C GLY A 144 -16.38 3.73 7.34
N ASN A 145 -16.99 3.18 6.29
CA ASN A 145 -18.42 2.87 6.24
C ASN A 145 -18.79 1.60 7.01
N GLN A 146 -17.94 0.55 6.98
CA GLN A 146 -18.28 -0.75 7.59
C GLN A 146 -17.91 -0.86 9.07
N LEU A 147 -16.84 -0.18 9.52
CA LEU A 147 -16.38 -0.28 10.91
C LEU A 147 -17.44 0.08 11.96
N PRO A 148 -18.33 1.07 11.78
CA PRO A 148 -19.42 1.32 12.72
C PRO A 148 -20.37 0.12 12.89
N VAL A 149 -20.64 -0.62 11.81
CA VAL A 149 -21.52 -1.79 11.83
C VAL A 149 -20.79 -2.98 12.45
N LEU A 150 -19.58 -3.27 11.97
CA LEU A 150 -18.76 -4.38 12.45
C LEU A 150 -18.35 -4.20 13.92
N GLY A 151 -18.17 -2.96 14.37
CA GLY A 151 -17.85 -2.63 15.76
C GLY A 151 -18.99 -2.90 16.75
N ASN A 152 -20.23 -3.04 16.28
CA ASN A 152 -21.38 -3.41 17.11
C ASN A 152 -21.54 -4.93 17.28
N MET A 153 -20.75 -5.72 16.54
CA MET A 153 -20.73 -7.19 16.64
C MET A 153 -19.74 -7.63 17.73
N PRO A 154 -19.84 -8.88 18.24
CA PRO A 154 -18.74 -9.49 18.99
C PRO A 154 -17.43 -9.37 18.20
N LYS A 155 -16.36 -8.89 18.86
CA LYS A 155 -15.12 -8.47 18.17
C LYS A 155 -14.52 -9.55 17.27
N ALA A 156 -14.57 -10.81 17.70
CA ALA A 156 -14.10 -11.93 16.89
C ALA A 156 -14.93 -12.11 15.61
N LEU A 157 -16.25 -11.95 15.67
CA LEU A 157 -17.11 -12.03 14.48
C LEU A 157 -16.87 -10.85 13.54
N GLY A 158 -16.76 -9.63 14.07
CA GLY A 158 -16.44 -8.45 13.27
C GLY A 158 -15.06 -8.55 12.58
N GLY A 159 -14.06 -9.08 13.30
CA GLY A 159 -12.71 -9.31 12.77
C GLY A 159 -12.67 -10.36 11.69
N LEU A 160 -13.37 -11.48 11.90
CA LEU A 160 -13.48 -12.57 10.92
C LEU A 160 -14.21 -12.09 9.65
N ALA A 161 -15.34 -11.42 9.80
CA ALA A 161 -16.10 -10.90 8.66
C ALA A 161 -15.26 -9.93 7.82
N LEU A 162 -14.51 -9.02 8.47
CA LEU A 162 -13.65 -8.08 7.77
C LEU A 162 -12.48 -8.79 7.07
N GLY A 163 -11.81 -9.73 7.75
CA GLY A 163 -10.70 -10.51 7.18
C GLY A 163 -11.14 -11.31 5.95
N LEU A 164 -12.32 -11.92 6.01
CA LEU A 164 -12.93 -12.64 4.89
C LEU A 164 -13.23 -11.73 3.71
N ILE A 165 -13.93 -10.60 3.92
CA ILE A 165 -14.26 -9.67 2.83
C ILE A 165 -12.99 -9.15 2.17
N ILE A 166 -12.00 -8.70 2.96
CA ILE A 166 -10.71 -8.24 2.42
C ILE A 166 -10.04 -9.36 1.61
N ALA A 167 -9.95 -10.58 2.14
CA ALA A 167 -9.33 -11.69 1.44
C ALA A 167 -10.06 -12.04 0.12
N GLY A 168 -11.39 -12.07 0.10
CA GLY A 168 -12.14 -12.34 -1.12
C GLY A 168 -11.93 -11.26 -2.19
N VAL A 169 -11.88 -9.99 -1.79
CA VAL A 169 -11.54 -8.89 -2.69
C VAL A 169 -10.12 -9.06 -3.23
N LEU A 170 -9.14 -9.37 -2.38
CA LEU A 170 -7.75 -9.55 -2.79
C LEU A 170 -7.56 -10.76 -3.73
N GLU A 171 -8.31 -11.84 -3.51
CA GLU A 171 -8.36 -13.00 -4.44
C GLU A 171 -8.82 -12.61 -5.83
N LEU A 172 -9.85 -11.77 -5.94
CA LEU A 172 -10.38 -11.31 -7.22
C LEU A 172 -9.43 -10.36 -7.95
N LEU A 173 -8.63 -9.57 -7.22
CA LEU A 173 -7.61 -8.72 -7.83
C LEU A 173 -6.47 -9.53 -8.48
N GLY A 174 -6.19 -10.74 -7.97
CA GLY A 174 -5.26 -11.67 -8.60
C GLY A 174 -3.80 -11.21 -8.62
N GLU A 175 -3.40 -10.36 -7.66
CA GLU A 175 -2.01 -9.89 -7.57
C GLU A 175 -1.05 -11.04 -7.29
N THR A 176 0.15 -10.97 -7.88
CA THR A 176 1.18 -12.01 -7.76
C THR A 176 2.36 -11.59 -6.90
N GLU A 177 2.51 -10.28 -6.64
CA GLU A 177 3.52 -9.74 -5.75
C GLU A 177 3.02 -8.51 -4.98
N ILE A 178 3.61 -8.29 -3.81
CA ILE A 178 3.50 -7.07 -3.01
C ILE A 178 4.75 -6.23 -3.25
N ASP A 179 4.58 -5.02 -3.78
CA ASP A 179 5.68 -4.12 -4.09
C ASP A 179 5.56 -2.71 -3.48
N CYS A 180 4.44 -2.41 -2.81
CA CYS A 180 4.19 -1.11 -2.19
C CYS A 180 3.51 -1.22 -0.81
N LEU A 181 3.57 -0.12 -0.06
CA LEU A 181 3.09 -0.01 1.32
C LEU A 181 1.60 -0.27 1.44
N GLU A 182 0.81 0.39 0.60
CA GLU A 182 -0.64 0.28 0.61
C GLU A 182 -1.10 -1.16 0.42
N GLN A 183 -0.53 -1.83 -0.58
CA GLN A 183 -0.82 -3.23 -0.85
C GLN A 183 -0.41 -4.09 0.35
N ALA A 184 0.82 -3.92 0.85
CA ALA A 184 1.31 -4.67 2.00
C ALA A 184 0.39 -4.51 3.23
N ALA A 185 -0.14 -3.31 3.45
CA ALA A 185 -1.06 -3.01 4.54
C ALA A 185 -2.37 -3.80 4.44
N PHE A 186 -2.98 -3.92 3.26
CA PHE A 186 -4.21 -4.71 3.10
C PHE A 186 -3.95 -6.21 3.12
N TYR A 187 -2.86 -6.68 2.50
CA TYR A 187 -2.46 -8.09 2.58
C TYR A 187 -2.16 -8.53 4.02
N ALA A 188 -1.63 -7.65 4.87
CA ALA A 188 -1.41 -7.91 6.29
C ALA A 188 -2.71 -8.13 7.10
N LEU A 189 -3.88 -7.78 6.55
CA LEU A 189 -5.20 -7.98 7.17
C LEU A 189 -5.99 -9.15 6.57
N ALA A 190 -5.45 -9.83 5.55
CA ALA A 190 -6.16 -10.88 4.83
C ALA A 190 -6.39 -12.13 5.70
N GLU A 191 -7.41 -12.94 5.39
CA GLU A 191 -7.67 -14.23 6.03
C GLU A 191 -6.56 -15.27 5.80
N HIS A 192 -5.83 -15.18 4.69
CA HIS A 192 -4.79 -16.15 4.34
C HIS A 192 -3.48 -15.89 5.09
N GLN A 193 -3.04 -16.86 5.90
CA GLN A 193 -1.78 -16.77 6.65
C GLN A 193 -0.57 -16.41 5.74
N PRO A 194 -0.35 -17.08 4.58
CA PRO A 194 0.79 -16.74 3.72
C PRO A 194 0.76 -15.29 3.20
N TRP A 195 -0.45 -14.73 3.01
CA TRP A 195 -0.64 -13.36 2.53
C TRP A 195 -0.37 -12.35 3.63
N ARG A 196 -0.85 -12.64 4.85
CA ARG A 196 -0.50 -11.83 6.03
C ARG A 196 0.99 -11.79 6.27
N ASP A 197 1.65 -12.95 6.16
CA ASP A 197 3.10 -13.06 6.30
C ASP A 197 3.84 -12.24 5.24
N ALA A 198 3.40 -12.31 3.97
CA ALA A 198 3.95 -11.50 2.89
C ALA A 198 3.81 -10.00 3.19
N GLY A 199 2.59 -9.52 3.51
CA GLY A 199 2.34 -8.12 3.84
C GLY A 199 3.15 -7.64 5.06
N ARG A 200 3.14 -8.42 6.14
CA ARG A 200 3.94 -8.15 7.35
C ARG A 200 5.44 -8.08 7.05
N SER A 201 5.95 -9.00 6.25
CA SER A 201 7.39 -9.06 5.91
C SER A 201 7.84 -7.91 5.01
N TRP A 202 6.92 -7.30 4.26
CA TRP A 202 7.16 -6.07 3.52
C TRP A 202 7.17 -4.85 4.44
N LEU A 203 6.21 -4.77 5.38
CA LEU A 203 6.05 -3.60 6.26
C LEU A 203 7.10 -3.54 7.38
N LEU A 204 7.51 -4.69 7.93
CA LEU A 204 8.33 -4.76 9.14
C LEU A 204 9.65 -3.95 9.07
N PRO A 205 10.43 -3.99 7.96
CA PRO A 205 11.63 -3.16 7.82
C PRO A 205 11.35 -1.65 7.87
N HIS A 206 10.16 -1.22 7.45
CA HIS A 206 9.76 0.18 7.33
C HIS A 206 8.83 0.63 8.47
N ARG A 207 8.61 -0.21 9.49
CA ARG A 207 7.61 0.01 10.56
C ARG A 207 7.76 1.34 11.30
N LYS A 208 8.99 1.86 11.41
CA LYS A 208 9.33 3.10 12.14
C LYS A 208 9.49 4.32 11.21
N THR A 209 9.26 4.14 9.91
CA THR A 209 9.44 5.16 8.88
C THR A 209 8.09 5.48 8.24
N TRP A 210 7.99 5.37 6.91
CA TRP A 210 6.79 5.64 6.12
C TRP A 210 5.56 4.87 6.60
N VAL A 211 5.74 3.65 7.12
CA VAL A 211 4.63 2.85 7.65
C VAL A 211 4.02 3.51 8.89
N ALA A 212 4.84 4.03 9.81
CA ALA A 212 4.33 4.74 10.98
C ALA A 212 3.56 6.01 10.56
N ASP A 213 4.12 6.79 9.64
CA ASP A 213 3.52 8.02 9.11
C ASP A 213 2.18 7.72 8.39
N TRP A 214 2.15 6.64 7.62
CA TRP A 214 0.96 6.21 6.87
C TRP A 214 -0.16 5.71 7.79
N ILE A 215 0.18 4.92 8.82
CA ILE A 215 -0.75 4.41 9.84
C ILE A 215 -1.30 5.56 10.70
N GLU A 216 -0.46 6.52 11.08
CA GLU A 216 -0.86 7.67 11.90
C GLU A 216 -1.99 8.46 11.24
N LYS A 217 -1.88 8.68 9.92
CA LYS A 217 -2.87 9.37 9.09
C LYS A 217 -4.15 8.56 8.83
N ARG A 218 -4.18 7.27 9.15
CA ARG A 218 -5.29 6.34 8.78
C ARG A 218 -5.92 5.69 10.02
N PRO A 219 -6.75 6.43 10.78
CA PRO A 219 -7.43 5.89 11.96
C PRO A 219 -8.32 4.68 11.66
N ASP A 220 -8.97 4.64 10.50
CA ASP A 220 -9.84 3.52 10.12
C ASP A 220 -9.07 2.24 9.86
N TYR A 221 -7.91 2.35 9.20
CA TYR A 221 -6.99 1.23 9.05
C TYR A 221 -6.56 0.68 10.42
N ARG A 222 -6.20 1.56 11.37
CA ARG A 222 -5.84 1.13 12.74
C ARG A 222 -6.98 0.41 13.44
N ARG A 223 -8.22 0.91 13.29
CA ARG A 223 -9.42 0.27 13.85
C ARG A 223 -9.67 -1.10 13.23
N ALA A 224 -9.54 -1.21 11.91
CA ALA A 224 -9.62 -2.46 11.18
C ALA A 224 -8.56 -3.47 11.65
N ALA A 225 -7.30 -3.05 11.73
CA ALA A 225 -6.20 -3.91 12.18
C ALA A 225 -6.43 -4.46 13.59
N ARG A 226 -6.89 -3.62 14.54
CA ARG A 226 -7.26 -4.05 15.90
C ARG A 226 -8.44 -5.03 15.91
N LEU A 227 -9.39 -4.85 15.01
CA LEU A 227 -10.55 -5.72 14.93
C LEU A 227 -10.15 -7.10 14.40
N VAL A 228 -9.38 -7.14 13.31
CA VAL A 228 -8.85 -8.39 12.72
C VAL A 228 -7.91 -9.11 13.70
N SER A 229 -7.12 -8.39 14.50
CA SER A 229 -6.20 -9.00 15.47
C SER A 229 -6.89 -9.82 16.58
N HIS A 230 -8.21 -9.70 16.73
CA HIS A 230 -8.98 -10.57 17.64
C HIS A 230 -9.14 -12.01 17.13
N VAL A 231 -8.96 -12.23 15.83
CA VAL A 231 -9.08 -13.55 15.18
C VAL A 231 -7.72 -14.03 14.69
N HIS A 232 -6.91 -13.11 14.16
CA HIS A 232 -5.59 -13.37 13.63
C HIS A 232 -4.53 -12.70 14.53
N PRO A 233 -4.04 -13.39 15.58
CA PRO A 233 -3.11 -12.81 16.55
C PRO A 233 -1.73 -12.48 15.97
N ASP A 234 -1.43 -12.98 14.77
CA ASP A 234 -0.22 -12.70 14.00
C ASP A 234 -0.26 -11.34 13.27
N VAL A 235 -1.45 -10.72 13.16
CA VAL A 235 -1.61 -9.33 12.73
C VAL A 235 -0.88 -8.44 13.74
N PRO A 236 0.20 -7.74 13.33
CA PRO A 236 1.04 -7.04 14.29
C PRO A 236 0.27 -5.94 15.03
N SER A 237 0.37 -5.93 16.36
CA SER A 237 -0.30 -4.94 17.21
C SER A 237 0.06 -3.49 16.85
N TRP A 238 1.26 -3.26 16.33
CA TRP A 238 1.72 -1.95 15.87
C TRP A 238 1.02 -1.46 14.59
N LEU A 239 0.28 -2.29 13.86
CA LEU A 239 -0.66 -1.82 12.82
C LEU A 239 -1.88 -1.15 13.44
N GLY A 240 -2.25 -1.56 14.67
CA GLY A 240 -3.33 -0.98 15.44
C GLY A 240 -2.91 0.23 16.28
N SER A 241 -1.63 0.54 16.43
CA SER A 241 -1.15 1.64 17.28
C SER A 241 -0.09 2.50 16.61
N VAL A 242 -0.09 3.80 16.90
CA VAL A 242 1.05 4.64 16.51
C VAL A 242 2.18 4.30 17.48
N THR A 243 3.12 3.50 17.01
CA THR A 243 4.24 3.01 17.82
C THR A 243 5.52 3.43 17.09
N ARG A 244 6.23 4.43 17.64
CA ARG A 244 7.49 4.93 17.08
C ARG A 244 8.69 4.23 17.70
#